data_AF-A0A2M6NTA6-F1
#
_entry.id   AF-A0A2M6NTA6-F1
#
_cell.length_a   1.000
_cell.length_b   1.000
_cell.length_c   1.000
_cell.angle_alpha   90.00
_cell.angle_beta   90.00
_cell.angle_gamma   90.00
#
_symmetry.space_group_name_H-M   'P 1'
#
loop_
_entity.id
_entity.type
_entity.pdbx_description
1 polymer ?
#
loop_
_entity_poly.entity_id
_entity_poly.type
_entity_poly.pdbx_seq_one_letter_code
_entity_poly.pdbx_strand_id
1 'polypeptide(L)'
;MSIGDLLAKYNLKYEDLNINERETLQGWLENLASKEITLDRVKDYIREMISGVETELSECDLNRKKDIFLKSRLRNYLLLLAFLESPEKAKQALEKQLKNIKK
;
A
#
# COMPACT_ATOMS: atom_id res chain seq x y z
N MET A 1 14.35 -14.59 2.89
CA MET A 1 15.29 -15.48 2.16
C MET A 1 16.66 -14.84 2.28
N SER A 2 17.64 -15.51 2.87
CA SER A 2 18.96 -14.91 3.12
C SER A 2 19.80 -14.92 1.83
N ILE A 3 20.72 -13.95 1.68
CA ILE A 3 21.64 -13.85 0.54
C ILE A 3 22.49 -15.12 0.41
N GLY A 4 22.89 -15.69 1.54
CA GLY A 4 23.59 -16.97 1.58
C GLY A 4 22.77 -18.10 0.97
N ASP A 5 21.44 -18.09 1.17
CA ASP A 5 20.55 -19.09 0.58
C ASP A 5 20.39 -18.91 -0.94
N LEU A 6 20.44 -17.65 -1.42
CA LEU A 6 20.36 -17.35 -2.85
C LEU A 6 21.64 -17.77 -3.56
N LEU A 7 22.81 -17.42 -3.02
CA LEU A 7 24.11 -17.78 -3.60
C LEU A 7 24.36 -19.29 -3.51
N ALA A 8 23.96 -19.94 -2.41
CA ALA A 8 24.07 -21.39 -2.25
C ALA A 8 23.22 -22.16 -3.27
N LYS A 9 22.07 -21.64 -3.71
CA LYS A 9 21.28 -22.26 -4.80
C LYS A 9 22.01 -22.30 -6.14
N TYR A 10 22.93 -21.37 -6.37
CA TYR A 10 23.80 -21.33 -7.54
C TYR A 10 25.19 -21.89 -7.25
N ASN A 11 25.39 -22.50 -6.08
CA ASN A 11 26.64 -23.09 -5.63
C ASN A 11 27.81 -22.08 -5.56
N LEU A 12 27.50 -20.81 -5.33
CA LEU A 12 28.46 -19.70 -5.23
C LEU A 12 28.61 -19.25 -3.78
N LYS A 13 29.83 -18.83 -3.41
CA LYS A 13 30.09 -18.09 -2.19
C LYS A 13 30.23 -16.61 -2.50
N TYR A 14 29.99 -15.76 -1.50
CA TYR A 14 30.16 -14.32 -1.65
C TYR A 14 31.60 -13.94 -2.05
N GLU A 15 32.57 -14.73 -1.61
CA GLU A 15 33.99 -14.57 -1.92
C GLU A 15 34.30 -14.81 -3.41
N ASP A 16 33.50 -15.65 -4.09
CA ASP A 16 33.68 -16.01 -5.49
C ASP A 16 33.21 -14.89 -6.44
N LEU A 17 32.49 -13.89 -5.93
CA LEU A 17 31.99 -12.76 -6.71
C LEU A 17 33.11 -11.75 -6.96
N ASN A 18 33.26 -11.32 -8.21
CA ASN A 18 34.11 -10.19 -8.56
C ASN A 18 33.48 -8.85 -8.13
N ILE A 19 34.25 -7.76 -8.20
CA ILE A 19 33.81 -6.44 -7.70
C ILE A 19 32.51 -5.98 -8.38
N ASN A 20 32.39 -6.15 -9.70
CA ASN A 20 31.20 -5.75 -10.46
C ASN A 20 29.97 -6.60 -10.10
N GLU A 21 30.15 -7.88 -9.85
CA GLU A 21 29.08 -8.80 -9.43
C GLU A 21 28.59 -8.50 -8.02
N ARG A 22 29.50 -8.10 -7.11
CA ARG A 22 29.12 -7.65 -5.76
C ARG A 22 28.31 -6.36 -5.79
N GLU A 23 28.73 -5.38 -6.60
CA GLU A 23 27.97 -4.15 -6.80
C GLU A 23 26.57 -4.44 -7.39
N THR A 24 26.49 -5.34 -8.36
CA THR A 24 25.21 -5.76 -8.95
C THR A 24 24.30 -6.45 -7.93
N LEU A 25 24.86 -7.38 -7.14
CA LEU A 25 24.14 -8.05 -6.05
C LEU A 25 23.63 -7.04 -5.01
N GLN A 26 24.45 -6.05 -4.66
CA GLN A 26 24.09 -4.99 -3.72
C GLN A 26 22.96 -4.11 -4.26
N GLY A 27 23.03 -3.71 -5.53
CA GLY A 27 21.93 -3.00 -6.19
C GLY A 27 20.64 -3.81 -6.24
N TRP A 28 20.72 -5.13 -6.43
CA TRP A 28 19.54 -6.00 -6.38
C TRP A 28 18.96 -6.09 -4.97
N LEU A 29 19.80 -6.07 -3.94
CA LEU A 29 19.37 -6.08 -2.54
C LEU A 29 18.65 -4.79 -2.15
N GLU A 30 19.19 -3.64 -2.55
CA GLU A 30 18.55 -2.35 -2.31
C GLU A 30 17.18 -2.27 -3.02
N ASN A 31 17.09 -2.81 -4.24
CA ASN A 31 15.84 -2.87 -5.01
C ASN A 31 14.82 -3.88 -4.45
N LEU A 32 15.28 -4.98 -3.84
CA LEU A 32 14.41 -5.97 -3.19
C LEU A 32 13.93 -5.48 -1.82
N ALA A 33 14.80 -4.85 -1.05
CA ALA A 33 14.45 -4.23 0.24
C ALA A 33 13.45 -3.08 0.04
N SER A 34 13.60 -2.31 -1.03
CA SER A 34 12.65 -1.24 -1.38
C SER A 34 11.32 -1.77 -1.93
N LYS A 35 11.13 -3.08 -2.11
CA LYS A 35 9.85 -3.71 -2.48
C LYS A 35 9.07 -4.30 -1.32
N GLU A 36 9.56 -4.21 -0.08
CA GLU A 36 8.73 -4.61 1.06
C GLU A 36 7.53 -3.65 1.19
N ILE A 37 6.34 -4.19 0.94
CA ILE A 37 5.07 -3.52 1.22
C ILE A 37 4.88 -3.58 2.73
N THR A 38 5.40 -2.57 3.42
CA THR A 38 5.16 -2.40 4.86
C THR A 38 3.77 -1.85 5.10
N LEU A 39 3.18 -2.13 6.28
CA LEU A 39 1.87 -1.61 6.66
C LEU A 39 1.81 -0.08 6.54
N ASP A 40 2.89 0.61 6.89
CA ASP A 40 2.96 2.07 6.81
C ASP A 40 2.96 2.57 5.36
N ARG A 41 3.65 1.89 4.44
CA ARG A 41 3.55 2.21 3.00
C ARG A 41 2.15 2.01 2.45
N VAL A 42 1.41 1.01 2.94
CA VAL A 42 0.00 0.81 2.55
C VAL A 42 -0.87 1.97 3.06
N LYS A 43 -0.64 2.45 4.29
CA LYS A 43 -1.36 3.62 4.84
C LYS A 43 -1.05 4.89 4.04
N ASP A 44 0.22 5.13 3.74
CA ASP A 44 0.64 6.31 2.98
C ASP A 44 0.05 6.30 1.57
N TYR A 45 0.06 5.14 0.91
CA TYR A 45 -0.59 4.97 -0.39
C TYR A 45 -2.11 5.24 -0.34
N ILE A 46 -2.81 4.80 0.71
CA ILE A 46 -4.24 5.09 0.88
C ILE A 46 -4.48 6.58 1.12
N ARG A 47 -3.59 7.29 1.84
CA ARG A 47 -3.67 8.74 2.03
C ARG A 47 -3.48 9.49 0.70
N GLU A 48 -2.57 9.03 -0.16
CA GLU A 48 -2.41 9.58 -1.51
C GLU A 48 -3.68 9.38 -2.35
N MET A 49 -4.30 8.20 -2.28
CA MET A 49 -5.57 7.94 -2.97
C MET A 49 -6.73 8.81 -2.46
N ILE A 50 -6.79 9.09 -1.15
CA ILE A 50 -7.76 10.01 -0.55
C ILE A 50 -7.56 11.41 -1.13
N SER A 51 -6.33 11.92 -1.09
CA SER A 51 -5.98 13.25 -1.60
C SER A 51 -6.28 13.40 -3.11
N GLY A 52 -6.05 12.35 -3.90
CA GLY A 52 -6.42 12.32 -5.32
C GLY A 52 -7.92 12.46 -5.53
N VAL A 53 -8.73 11.72 -4.76
CA VAL A 53 -10.20 11.80 -4.85
C VAL A 53 -10.73 13.14 -4.34
N GLU A 54 -10.13 13.73 -3.30
CA GLU A 54 -10.47 15.08 -2.83
C GLU A 54 -10.19 16.14 -3.89
N THR A 55 -9.07 16.00 -4.60
CA THR A 55 -8.73 16.87 -5.73
C THR A 55 -9.75 16.72 -6.85
N GLU A 56 -10.10 15.49 -7.23
CA GLU A 56 -11.15 15.23 -8.23
C GLU A 56 -12.52 15.76 -7.79
N LEU A 57 -12.86 15.71 -6.49
CA LEU A 57 -14.10 16.27 -5.95
C LEU A 57 -14.13 17.81 -5.93
N SER A 58 -12.96 18.47 -6.00
CA SER A 58 -12.85 19.93 -6.01
C SER A 58 -13.05 20.56 -7.39
N GLU A 59 -13.18 19.75 -8.45
CA GLU A 59 -13.42 20.25 -9.81
C GLU A 59 -14.79 20.93 -9.94
N CYS A 60 -14.84 22.14 -10.53
CA CYS A 60 -16.05 22.96 -10.65
C CYS A 60 -17.18 22.34 -11.50
N ASP A 61 -16.88 21.42 -12.44
CA ASP A 61 -17.85 20.82 -13.36
C ASP A 61 -18.09 19.32 -13.10
N LEU A 62 -18.35 18.98 -11.84
CA LEU A 62 -18.62 17.60 -11.46
C LEU A 62 -20.05 17.17 -11.80
N ASN A 63 -20.18 16.22 -12.72
CA ASN A 63 -21.46 15.55 -12.97
C ASN A 63 -21.97 14.84 -11.70
N ARG A 64 -23.25 14.99 -11.36
CA ARG A 64 -23.90 14.37 -10.18
C ARG A 64 -23.65 12.87 -10.02
N LYS A 65 -23.56 12.11 -11.12
CA LYS A 65 -23.19 10.68 -11.06
C LYS A 65 -21.73 10.46 -10.64
N LYS A 66 -20.82 11.29 -11.16
CA LYS A 66 -19.38 11.27 -10.82
C LYS A 66 -19.19 11.69 -9.35
N ASP A 67 -19.91 12.70 -8.89
CA ASP A 67 -19.90 13.15 -7.48
C ASP A 67 -20.29 12.04 -6.49
N ILE A 68 -21.40 11.33 -6.76
CA ILE A 68 -21.85 10.21 -5.92
C ILE A 68 -20.79 9.09 -5.89
N PHE A 69 -20.21 8.78 -7.04
CA PHE A 69 -19.18 7.75 -7.15
C PHE A 69 -17.91 8.13 -6.38
N LEU A 70 -17.43 9.35 -6.56
CA LEU A 70 -16.22 9.85 -5.88
C LEU A 70 -16.41 9.94 -4.37
N LYS A 71 -17.57 10.39 -3.89
CA LYS A 71 -17.91 10.36 -2.45
C LYS A 71 -17.93 8.93 -1.89
N SER A 72 -18.45 7.98 -2.66
CA SER A 72 -18.46 6.57 -2.26
C SER A 72 -17.04 5.99 -2.21
N ARG A 73 -16.22 6.30 -3.21
CA ARG A 73 -14.81 5.90 -3.29
C ARG A 73 -13.98 6.49 -2.14
N LEU A 74 -14.15 7.78 -1.85
CA LEU A 74 -13.52 8.46 -0.72
C LEU A 74 -13.88 7.79 0.60
N ARG A 75 -15.16 7.48 0.80
CA ARG A 75 -15.65 6.80 2.00
C ARG A 75 -15.03 5.41 2.18
N ASN A 76 -14.81 4.67 1.09
CA ASN A 76 -14.14 3.37 1.14
C ASN A 76 -12.67 3.50 1.56
N TYR A 77 -11.94 4.48 1.01
CA TYR A 77 -10.55 4.70 1.40
C TYR A 77 -10.40 5.14 2.86
N LEU A 78 -11.28 6.01 3.35
CA LEU A 78 -11.31 6.39 4.76
C LEU A 78 -11.57 5.18 5.68
N LEU A 79 -12.45 4.27 5.27
CA LEU A 79 -12.73 3.04 6.04
C LEU A 79 -11.54 2.08 6.03
N LEU A 80 -10.88 1.91 4.89
CA LEU A 80 -9.67 1.10 4.78
C LEU A 80 -8.53 1.67 5.62
N LEU A 81 -8.35 3.00 5.61
CA LEU A 81 -7.36 3.67 6.45
C LEU A 81 -7.67 3.48 7.94
N ALA A 82 -8.94 3.68 8.34
CA ALA A 82 -9.38 3.44 9.72
C ALA A 82 -9.18 1.98 10.16
N PHE A 83 -9.30 1.03 9.22
CA PHE A 83 -9.00 -0.38 9.45
C PHE A 83 -7.52 -0.63 9.74
N LEU A 84 -6.65 -0.01 8.97
CA LEU A 84 -5.20 -0.15 9.11
C LEU A 84 -4.64 0.62 10.30
N GLU A 85 -5.29 1.70 10.74
CA GLU A 85 -4.85 2.52 11.88
C GLU A 85 -5.28 1.95 13.24
N SER A 86 -6.40 1.24 13.33
CA SER A 86 -6.72 0.46 14.54
C SER A 86 -7.73 -0.65 14.23
N PRO A 87 -7.38 -1.93 14.45
CA PRO A 87 -8.31 -3.05 14.28
C PRO A 87 -9.61 -2.87 15.08
N GLU A 88 -9.51 -2.34 16.30
CA GLU A 88 -10.63 -2.08 17.19
C GLU A 88 -11.60 -0.99 16.68
N LYS A 89 -11.12 0.16 16.17
CA LYS A 89 -12.04 1.19 15.63
C LYS A 89 -12.64 0.78 14.29
N ALA A 90 -11.93 -0.04 13.52
CA ALA A 90 -12.41 -0.57 12.25
C ALA A 90 -13.68 -1.42 12.42
N LYS A 91 -13.64 -2.31 13.42
CA LYS A 91 -14.77 -3.16 13.77
C LYS A 91 -16.00 -2.32 14.14
N GLN A 92 -15.81 -1.26 14.93
CA GLN A 92 -16.89 -0.34 15.31
C GLN A 92 -17.43 0.46 14.11
N ALA A 93 -16.56 0.91 13.20
CA ALA A 93 -16.98 1.63 12.00
C ALA A 93 -17.77 0.73 11.02
N LEU A 94 -17.31 -0.52 10.82
CA LEU A 94 -18.01 -1.53 10.02
C LEU A 94 -19.36 -1.91 10.62
N GLU A 95 -19.44 -2.12 11.93
CA GLU A 95 -20.70 -2.40 12.64
C GLU A 95 -21.70 -1.24 12.49
N LYS A 96 -21.22 0.00 12.53
CA LYS A 96 -22.05 1.21 12.34
C LYS A 96 -22.56 1.34 10.90
N GLN A 97 -21.78 0.92 9.90
CA GLN A 97 -22.23 0.90 8.50
C GLN A 97 -23.21 -0.23 8.21
N LEU A 98 -22.97 -1.43 8.72
CA LEU A 98 -23.89 -2.57 8.59
C LEU A 98 -25.27 -2.29 9.21
N LYS A 99 -25.32 -1.55 10.32
CA LYS A 99 -26.59 -1.09 10.93
C LYS A 99 -27.39 -0.14 10.03
N ASN A 100 -26.72 0.67 9.22
CA ASN A 100 -27.40 1.60 8.30
C ASN A 100 -27.85 0.96 6.98
N ILE A 101 -27.34 -0.23 6.65
CA ILE A 101 -27.75 -1.00 5.45
C ILE A 101 -28.97 -1.88 5.75
N LYS A 102 -29.27 -2.18 7.02
CA LYS A 102 -30.42 -2.99 7.46
C LYS A 102 -31.72 -2.20 7.68
N LYS A 103 -31.88 -1.01 7.10
CA LYS A 103 -33.12 -0.24 7.16
C LYS A 103 -33.69 0.00 5.77
#